data_AF-A0A4P8KRN5-F1
#
_entry.id   AF-A0A4P8KRN5-F1
#
_cell.length_a   1.000
_cell.length_b   1.000
_cell.length_c   1.000
_cell.angle_alpha   90.00
_cell.angle_beta   90.00
_cell.angle_gamma   90.00
#
_symmetry.space_group_name_H-M   'P 1'
#
loop_
_entity.id
_entity.type
_entity.pdbx_description
1 polymer ?
#
loop_
_entity_poly.entity_id
_entity_poly.type
_entity_poly.pdbx_seq_one_letter_code
_entity_poly.pdbx_strand_id
1 'polypeptide(L)' 'MTTHTLVDEPETYVANHAEQNDYLTRREAASLCRVPLSTFDSLRRQNRFPFPDAHMGKHMLWRASTVAAFLEAGGTRGVR' A
#
# COMPACT_ATOMS: atom_id res chain seq x y z
N MET A 1 -40.80 -15.43 12.26
CA MET A 1 -39.91 -15.68 11.12
C MET A 1 -38.85 -14.60 11.14
N THR A 2 -37.67 -14.94 11.63
CA THR A 2 -36.63 -13.99 12.05
C THR A 2 -35.72 -13.68 10.86
N THR A 3 -35.64 -12.41 10.49
CA THR A 3 -34.74 -11.89 9.46
C THR A 3 -33.29 -11.95 9.94
N HIS A 4 -32.45 -12.74 9.26
CA HIS A 4 -31.00 -12.70 9.46
C HIS A 4 -30.44 -11.42 8.83
N THR A 5 -30.17 -10.43 9.66
CA THR A 5 -29.38 -9.25 9.31
C THR A 5 -27.92 -9.68 9.22
N LEU A 6 -27.37 -9.72 8.01
CA LEU A 6 -25.94 -9.84 7.75
C LEU A 6 -25.24 -8.62 8.35
N VAL A 7 -24.50 -8.86 9.43
CA VAL A 7 -23.62 -7.90 10.07
C VAL A 7 -22.43 -7.60 9.15
N ASP A 8 -22.19 -6.30 9.01
CA ASP A 8 -20.98 -5.66 8.53
C ASP A 8 -19.75 -6.18 9.27
N GLU A 9 -18.83 -6.80 8.54
CA GLU A 9 -17.45 -6.98 9.00
C GLU A 9 -16.52 -6.40 7.91
N PRO A 10 -15.93 -5.20 8.11
CA PRO A 10 -14.83 -4.78 7.28
C PRO A 10 -13.65 -5.68 7.65
N GLU A 11 -13.35 -6.64 6.78
CA GLU A 11 -12.21 -7.55 6.86
C GLU A 11 -10.91 -6.76 7.02
N THR A 12 -10.59 -6.41 8.26
CA THR A 12 -9.25 -6.01 8.70
C THR A 12 -8.45 -7.30 8.67
N TYR A 13 -7.97 -7.62 7.47
CA TYR A 13 -6.98 -8.66 7.26
C TYR A 13 -5.70 -8.18 7.93
N VAL A 14 -5.53 -8.58 9.19
CA VAL A 14 -4.37 -8.29 10.02
C VAL A 14 -3.17 -8.95 9.32
N ALA A 15 -2.33 -8.13 8.70
CA ALA A 15 -1.11 -8.57 8.05
C ALA A 15 -0.10 -9.01 9.12
N ASN A 16 -0.19 -10.29 9.52
CA ASN A 16 0.88 -11.00 10.17
C ASN A 16 1.48 -11.96 9.14
N HIS A 17 2.63 -11.63 8.57
CA HIS A 17 3.76 -12.56 8.44
C HIS A 17 5.00 -11.79 7.98
N ALA A 18 5.83 -11.44 8.95
CA ALA A 18 7.18 -10.96 8.73
C ALA A 18 8.05 -12.06 8.12
N GLU A 19 8.06 -12.22 6.79
CA GLU A 19 9.05 -13.05 6.09
C GLU A 19 9.40 -12.46 4.71
N GLN A 20 10.25 -11.42 4.72
CA GLN A 20 11.20 -11.00 3.67
C GLN A 20 10.67 -10.78 2.22
N ASN A 21 9.37 -10.90 1.97
CA ASN A 21 8.71 -10.69 0.69
C ASN A 21 7.30 -10.13 0.84
N ASP A 22 7.08 -9.30 1.86
CA ASP A 22 5.80 -8.67 2.10
C ASP A 22 5.46 -7.70 0.96
N TYR A 23 4.52 -8.16 0.14
CA TYR A 23 3.80 -7.34 -0.81
C TYR A 23 2.83 -6.45 -0.04
N LEU A 24 3.18 -5.17 0.05
CA LEU A 24 2.40 -4.11 0.66
C LEU A 24 1.26 -3.68 -0.24
N THR A 25 0.06 -3.59 0.34
CA THR A 25 -1.09 -2.96 -0.33
C THR A 25 -0.92 -1.44 -0.38
N ARG A 26 -1.78 -0.74 -1.14
CA ARG A 26 -1.80 0.74 -1.17
C ARG A 26 -1.80 1.39 0.21
N ARG A 27 -2.56 0.83 1.17
CA ARG A 27 -2.65 1.38 2.54
C ARG A 27 -1.35 1.15 3.32
N GLU A 28 -0.76 -0.04 3.18
CA GLU A 28 0.50 -0.37 3.83
C GLU A 28 1.65 0.46 3.27
N ALA A 29 1.74 0.60 1.95
CA ALA A 29 2.74 1.44 1.30
C ALA A 29 2.62 2.91 1.73
N ALA A 30 1.39 3.44 1.83
CA ALA A 30 1.14 4.80 2.34
C ALA A 30 1.58 4.97 3.81
N SER A 31 1.26 3.98 4.66
CA SER A 31 1.64 3.98 6.08
C SER A 31 3.16 3.92 6.25
N LEU A 32 3.84 3.11 5.44
CA LEU A 32 5.30 3.00 5.44
C LEU A 32 5.97 4.31 4.99
N CYS A 33 5.37 4.99 4.02
CA CYS A 33 5.79 6.33 3.60
C CYS A 33 5.42 7.45 4.59
N ARG A 34 4.68 7.15 5.67
CA ARG A 34 4.14 8.11 6.64
C ARG A 34 3.33 9.25 6.00
N VAL A 35 2.59 8.95 4.94
CA VAL A 35 1.73 9.92 4.25
C VAL A 35 0.27 9.46 4.25
N PRO A 36 -0.69 10.40 4.21
CA PRO A 36 -2.09 10.06 4.00
C PRO A 36 -2.30 9.30 2.68
N LEU A 37 -3.29 8.40 2.64
CA LEU A 37 -3.61 7.63 1.43
C LEU A 37 -3.94 8.52 0.21
N SER A 38 -4.57 9.67 0.45
CA SER A 38 -4.85 10.67 -0.60
C SER A 38 -3.55 11.21 -1.22
N THR A 39 -2.59 11.61 -0.38
CA THR A 39 -1.28 12.10 -0.82
C THR A 39 -0.51 11.00 -1.55
N PHE A 40 -0.55 9.76 -1.05
CA PHE A 40 0.07 8.61 -1.70
C PHE A 40 -0.50 8.39 -3.11
N ASP A 41 -1.83 8.40 -3.27
CA ASP A 41 -2.44 8.20 -4.59
C ASP A 41 -2.12 9.37 -5.54
N SER A 42 -2.02 10.60 -5.04
CA SER A 42 -1.53 11.75 -5.81
C SER A 42 -0.09 11.55 -6.30
N LEU A 43 0.82 11.11 -5.44
CA LEU A 43 2.23 10.86 -5.81
C LEU A 43 2.36 9.74 -6.83
N ARG A 44 1.59 8.65 -6.66
CA ARG A 44 1.51 7.55 -7.62
C ARG A 44 1.01 8.02 -8.98
N ARG A 45 -0.07 8.81 -9.04
CA ARG A 45 -0.61 9.36 -10.30
C ARG A 45 0.36 10.31 -11.00
N GLN A 46 1.20 11.01 -10.23
CA GLN A 46 2.24 11.89 -10.76
C GLN A 46 3.52 11.14 -11.17
N ASN A 47 3.53 9.80 -11.15
CA ASN A 47 4.72 8.97 -11.39
C ASN A 47 5.91 9.34 -10.48
N ARG A 48 5.65 9.91 -9.30
CA ARG A 48 6.69 10.21 -8.29
C ARG A 48 6.85 9.09 -7.27
N PHE A 49 6.11 8.00 -7.42
CA PHE A 49 6.17 6.83 -6.57
C PHE A 49 6.44 5.60 -7.45
N PRO A 50 7.19 4.60 -6.99
CA PRO A 50 7.46 3.39 -7.77
C PRO A 50 6.18 2.72 -8.27
N PHE A 51 6.27 2.14 -9.47
CA PHE A 51 5.21 1.29 -10.01
C PHE A 51 5.01 0.05 -9.12
N PRO A 52 3.79 -0.50 -9.06
CA PRO A 52 3.54 -1.72 -8.30
C PRO A 52 4.36 -2.88 -8.86
N ASP A 53 4.96 -3.66 -7.97
CA ASP A 53 5.71 -4.87 -8.29
C ASP A 53 4.76 -6.01 -8.71
N ALA A 54 3.53 -6.02 -8.19
CA ALA A 54 2.53 -7.04 -8.50
C ALA A 54 1.11 -6.47 -8.53
N HIS A 55 0.23 -7.19 -9.22
CA HIS A 55 -1.20 -6.92 -9.26
C HIS A 55 -1.97 -8.15 -8.79
N MET A 56 -2.88 -7.96 -7.85
CA MET A 56 -3.83 -8.98 -7.41
C MET A 56 -5.24 -8.50 -7.79
N GLY A 57 -5.66 -8.85 -9.01
CA GLY A 57 -6.88 -8.29 -9.61
C GLY A 57 -6.80 -6.77 -9.74
N LYS A 58 -7.72 -6.06 -9.07
CA LYS A 58 -7.73 -4.58 -9.00
C LYS A 58 -6.77 -3.99 -7.96
N HIS A 59 -6.14 -4.83 -7.15
CA HIS A 59 -5.27 -4.40 -6.06
C HIS A 59 -3.83 -4.32 -6.56
N MET A 60 -3.20 -3.19 -6.28
CA MET A 60 -1.80 -2.93 -6.57
C MET A 60 -0.98 -3.27 -5.34
N LEU A 61 0.13 -3.98 -5.56
CA LEU A 61 1.01 -4.47 -4.53
C LEU A 61 2.44 -4.00 -4.80
N TRP A 62 3.13 -3.59 -3.74
CA TRP A 62 4.53 -3.16 -3.76
C TRP A 62 5.35 -4.01 -2.82
N ARG A 63 6.55 -4.42 -3.20
CA ARG A 63 7.43 -5.09 -2.23
C ARG A 63 7.88 -4.07 -1.19
N ALA A 64 7.93 -4.48 0.08
CA ALA A 64 8.47 -3.65 1.15
C ALA A 64 9.88 -3.14 0.81
N SER A 65 10.72 -3.97 0.19
CA SER A 65 12.05 -3.59 -0.28
C SER A 65 12.04 -2.50 -1.34
N THR A 66 11.07 -2.51 -2.27
CA THR A 66 10.95 -1.47 -3.31
C THR A 66 10.58 -0.13 -2.69
N VAL A 67 9.63 -0.12 -1.76
CA VAL A 67 9.22 1.11 -1.05
C VAL A 67 10.35 1.61 -0.15
N ALA A 68 11.03 0.71 0.58
CA ALA A 68 12.18 1.06 1.40
C ALA A 68 13.32 1.65 0.54
N ALA A 69 13.68 1.00 -0.57
CA ALA A 69 14.71 1.52 -1.49
C ALA A 69 14.34 2.89 -2.07
N PHE A 70 13.06 3.13 -2.37
CA PHE A 70 12.58 4.44 -2.80
C PHE A 70 12.74 5.49 -1.69
N LEU A 71 12.40 5.16 -0.44
CA LEU A 71 12.56 6.08 0.69
C LEU A 71 14.05 6.36 0.98
N GLU A 72 14.89 5.33 0.96
CA GLU A 72 16.35 5.44 1.11
C GLU A 72 16.99 6.27 -0.01
N ALA A 73 16.46 6.18 -1.24
CA ALA A 73 16.87 7.02 -2.37
C ALA A 73 16.45 8.50 -2.23
N GLY A 74 15.85 8.89 -1.10
CA GLY A 74 15.38 10.25 -0.83
C GLY A 74 13.90 10.47 -1.16
N GLY A 75 13.16 9.41 -1.52
CA GLY A 75 11.75 9.47 -1.86
C GLY A 75 11.45 10.45 -2.99
N THR A 76 10.45 11.30 -2.79
CA THR A 76 10.04 12.31 -3.78
C THR A 76 10.95 13.55 -3.81
N ARG A 77 12.02 13.58 -3.00
CA ARG A 77 12.91 14.75 -2.84
C ARG A 77 14.00 14.83 -3.94
N GLY A 78 14.05 13.86 -4.85
CA GLY A 78 15.05 13.77 -5.93
C GLY A 78 14.75 14.56 -7.22
N VAL A 79 13.64 15.30 -7.30
CA VAL A 79 13.38 16.19 -8.45
C VAL A 79 13.90 17.59 -8.11
N ARG A 80 15.18 17.84 -8.38
CA ARG A 80 15.75 19.19 -8.38
C ARG A 80 16.60 19.39 -9.62
#